data_AF-A0A7G8BW48-F1
#
_entry.id   AF-A0A7G8BW48-F1
#
_cell.length_a   1.000
_cell.length_b   1.000
_cell.length_c   1.000
_cell.angle_alpha   90.00
_cell.angle_beta   90.00
_cell.angle_gamma   90.00
#
_symmetry.space_group_name_H-M   'P 1'
#
loop_
_entity.id
_entity.type
_entity.pdbx_description
1 polymer ?
#
loop_
_entity_poly.entity_id
_entity_poly.type
_entity_poly.pdbx_seq_one_letter_code
_entity_poly.pdbx_strand_id
1 'polypeptide(L)'
;MTAGAIPIERLEPSAFRRLLMNWYREHARELPWRGVSDPYHTWVSEVMLQQTRVAAVIEHYQAFLQRFPTIFSLALASEEEVLAAWSGLGYYRRARMLHHAAKFIVQEHAGALPKNSVELRKLPGIGEYTCAAIASIAFGESIPVIDGNVERVLLRLLGLNNDGTAATRNTLQKQAAELVPRRRVDEWSNAAGDHNQAMMELGATLCVPRAPLCSNCPVFSMCKTRGEHITLPSAAQVSRPAAYLLLLRKRGPVTEVQLERRAEDATLMAGMYELPPLPVDAVQDREPVLRLRHSITNTNYYVQVYTPQGRNDRALRKAIPAANADLHWVRTGRLSSLPLTGLARKTLQRLDIMEVRSIQLPEDEKKPDPPRKKAKLKPSSRSRGVRR
;
A
#
# COMPACT_ATOMS: atom_id res chain seq x y z
N MET A 1 26.14 -11.25 -36.87
CA MET A 1 26.09 -9.82 -36.51
C MET A 1 25.79 -9.72 -35.03
N THR A 2 26.84 -9.58 -34.24
CA THR A 2 26.79 -9.45 -32.78
C THR A 2 26.15 -8.12 -32.41
N ALA A 3 25.09 -8.15 -31.61
CA ALA A 3 24.48 -6.95 -31.03
C ALA A 3 25.53 -6.26 -30.15
N GLY A 4 26.13 -5.18 -30.67
CA GLY A 4 27.06 -4.36 -29.93
C GLY A 4 26.38 -3.78 -28.71
N ALA A 5 26.97 -4.01 -27.53
CA ALA A 5 26.55 -3.35 -26.30
C ALA A 5 26.64 -1.83 -26.52
N ILE A 6 25.48 -1.17 -26.57
CA ILE A 6 25.41 0.29 -26.62
C ILE A 6 26.11 0.81 -25.37
N PRO A 7 27.14 1.67 -25.48
CA PRO A 7 27.77 2.25 -24.31
C PRO A 7 26.73 3.10 -23.58
N ILE A 8 26.27 2.60 -22.43
CA ILE A 8 25.44 3.38 -21.53
C ILE A 8 26.34 4.49 -21.00
N GLU A 9 26.21 5.71 -21.54
CA GLU A 9 26.73 6.91 -20.88
C GLU A 9 26.35 6.84 -19.39
N ARG A 10 27.37 6.71 -18.54
CA ARG A 10 27.18 6.47 -17.11
C ARG A 10 26.55 7.69 -16.48
N LEU A 11 25.52 7.48 -15.67
CA LEU A 11 24.96 8.54 -14.84
C LEU A 11 26.06 9.02 -13.88
N GLU A 12 26.38 10.31 -13.87
CA GLU A 12 27.31 10.90 -12.90
C GLU A 12 26.69 10.85 -11.48
N PRO A 13 27.12 9.94 -10.59
CA PRO A 13 26.34 9.62 -9.39
C PRO A 13 26.28 10.79 -8.41
N SER A 14 27.34 11.60 -8.34
CA SER A 14 27.40 12.77 -7.46
C SER A 14 26.39 13.85 -7.87
N ALA A 15 26.33 14.16 -9.17
CA ALA A 15 25.38 15.13 -9.71
C ALA A 15 23.94 14.65 -9.55
N PHE A 16 23.68 13.38 -9.85
CA PHE A 16 22.36 12.76 -9.67
C PHE A 16 21.88 12.86 -8.23
N ARG A 17 22.71 12.40 -7.27
CA ARG A 17 22.38 12.45 -5.84
C ARG A 17 22.07 13.86 -5.39
N ARG A 18 22.88 14.85 -5.77
CA ARG A 18 22.66 16.25 -5.38
C ARG A 18 21.31 16.78 -5.85
N LEU A 19 20.96 16.55 -7.11
CA LEU A 19 19.68 17.00 -7.68
C LEU A 19 18.50 16.31 -7.00
N LEU A 20 18.57 14.98 -6.85
CA LEU A 20 17.53 14.19 -6.21
C LEU A 20 17.31 14.61 -4.75
N MET A 21 18.39 14.74 -3.97
CA MET A 21 18.30 15.05 -2.55
C MET A 21 17.89 16.49 -2.26
N ASN A 22 18.24 17.45 -3.14
CA ASN A 22 17.73 18.82 -3.03
C ASN A 22 16.21 18.83 -3.20
N TRP A 23 15.72 18.16 -4.24
CA TRP A 23 14.29 18.05 -4.49
C TRP A 23 13.57 17.31 -3.36
N TYR A 24 14.09 16.17 -2.89
CA TYR A 24 13.47 15.35 -1.87
C TYR A 24 13.27 16.12 -0.56
N ARG A 25 14.27 16.89 -0.12
CA ARG A 25 14.16 17.71 1.11
C ARG A 25 13.06 18.76 1.05
N GLU A 26 12.72 19.24 -0.14
CA GLU A 26 11.70 20.28 -0.35
C GLU A 26 10.31 19.70 -0.66
N HIS A 27 10.23 18.48 -1.19
CA HIS A 27 8.99 17.93 -1.79
C HIS A 27 8.55 16.58 -1.22
N ALA A 28 9.31 15.96 -0.33
CA ALA A 28 8.93 14.70 0.29
C ALA A 28 7.59 14.87 1.05
N ARG A 29 6.63 13.99 0.77
CA ARG A 29 5.41 13.91 1.57
C ARG A 29 5.73 13.58 3.02
N GLU A 30 5.05 14.22 3.95
CA GLU A 30 5.06 13.83 5.35
C GLU A 30 4.26 12.53 5.50
N LEU A 31 4.92 11.48 6.01
CA LEU A 31 4.31 10.16 6.20
C LEU A 31 4.64 9.65 7.61
N PRO A 32 3.70 8.96 8.29
CA PRO A 32 3.89 8.56 9.70
C PRO A 32 5.12 7.68 9.99
N TRP A 33 5.64 6.99 8.97
CA TRP A 33 6.81 6.11 9.07
C TRP A 33 8.12 6.77 8.60
N ARG A 34 8.09 8.00 8.09
CA ARG A 34 9.30 8.75 7.71
C ARG A 34 9.91 9.42 8.94
N GLY A 35 11.23 9.44 9.01
CA GLY A 35 11.96 10.00 10.16
C GLY A 35 11.85 9.17 11.45
N VAL A 36 11.20 8.01 11.40
CA VAL A 36 11.10 7.09 12.54
C VAL A 36 12.36 6.25 12.62
N SER A 37 13.05 6.28 13.76
CA SER A 37 14.30 5.54 13.98
C SER A 37 14.10 4.08 14.36
N ASP A 38 12.89 3.67 14.75
CA ASP A 38 12.61 2.30 15.16
C ASP A 38 12.57 1.35 13.94
N PRO A 39 13.46 0.33 13.87
CA PRO A 39 13.47 -0.64 12.78
C PRO A 39 12.18 -1.47 12.69
N TYR A 40 11.50 -1.74 13.80
CA TYR A 40 10.21 -2.45 13.79
C TYR A 40 9.14 -1.63 13.06
N HIS A 41 9.08 -0.33 13.33
CA HIS A 41 8.15 0.60 12.70
C HIS A 41 8.40 0.70 11.19
N THR A 42 9.68 0.81 10.79
CA THR A 42 10.09 0.79 9.38
C THR A 42 9.69 -0.54 8.72
N TRP A 43 9.95 -1.67 9.38
CA TRP A 43 9.58 -2.98 8.83
C TRP A 43 8.08 -3.12 8.61
N VAL A 44 7.25 -2.70 9.58
CA VAL A 44 5.78 -2.75 9.46
C VAL A 44 5.30 -1.91 8.27
N SER A 45 5.77 -0.66 8.13
CA SER A 45 5.37 0.19 7.00
C SER A 45 5.79 -0.40 5.67
N GLU A 46 7.01 -0.92 5.55
CA GLU A 46 7.52 -1.50 4.31
C GLU A 46 6.73 -2.75 3.90
N VAL A 47 6.31 -3.59 4.85
CA VAL A 47 5.45 -4.74 4.54
C VAL A 47 4.05 -4.27 4.13
N MET A 48 3.49 -3.24 4.78
CA MET A 48 2.18 -2.69 4.43
C MET A 48 2.17 -2.03 3.05
N LEU A 49 3.25 -1.35 2.65
CA LEU A 49 3.36 -0.64 1.35
C LEU A 49 3.48 -1.57 0.14
N GLN A 50 3.81 -2.85 0.34
CA GLN A 50 3.84 -3.83 -0.75
C GLN A 50 2.49 -3.94 -1.46
N GLN A 51 2.45 -3.53 -2.73
CA GLN A 51 1.24 -3.57 -3.57
C GLN A 51 0.03 -2.85 -2.97
N THR A 52 0.25 -1.87 -2.09
CA THR A 52 -0.81 -1.14 -1.40
C THR A 52 -0.59 0.36 -1.54
N ARG A 53 -1.67 1.13 -1.70
CA ARG A 53 -1.57 2.59 -1.85
C ARG A 53 -1.26 3.25 -0.50
N VAL A 54 -0.39 4.26 -0.52
CA VAL A 54 0.04 5.03 0.67
C VAL A 54 -1.14 5.48 1.54
N ALA A 55 -2.19 6.06 0.93
CA ALA A 55 -3.35 6.55 1.68
C ALA A 55 -4.02 5.47 2.54
N ALA A 56 -4.16 4.24 2.01
CA ALA A 56 -4.74 3.14 2.78
C ALA A 56 -3.80 2.67 3.90
N VAL A 57 -2.48 2.75 3.68
CA VAL A 57 -1.47 2.36 4.67
C VAL A 57 -1.43 3.32 5.84
N ILE A 58 -1.59 4.64 5.64
CA ILE A 58 -1.55 5.65 6.72
C ILE A 58 -2.50 5.28 7.86
N GLU A 59 -3.77 5.01 7.56
CA GLU A 59 -4.79 4.68 8.55
C GLU A 59 -4.48 3.35 9.27
N HIS A 60 -4.10 2.31 8.52
CA HIS A 60 -3.85 1.00 9.09
C HIS A 60 -2.55 0.95 9.89
N TYR A 61 -1.52 1.67 9.46
CA TYR A 61 -0.22 1.72 10.14
C TYR A 61 -0.36 2.26 11.56
N GLN A 62 -1.06 3.39 11.72
CA GLN A 62 -1.30 3.99 13.03
C GLN A 62 -2.09 3.07 13.95
N ALA A 63 -3.22 2.52 13.47
CA ALA A 63 -4.04 1.59 14.25
C ALA A 63 -3.28 0.29 14.61
N PHE A 64 -2.46 -0.21 13.69
CA PHE A 64 -1.67 -1.42 13.90
C PHE A 64 -0.61 -1.21 14.97
N LEU A 65 0.13 -0.10 14.94
CA LEU A 65 1.14 0.20 15.97
C LEU A 65 0.53 0.60 17.31
N GLN A 66 -0.67 1.17 17.35
CA GLN A 66 -1.40 1.34 18.61
C GLN A 66 -1.74 -0.01 19.25
N ARG A 67 -2.10 -1.01 18.43
CA ARG A 67 -2.43 -2.36 18.92
C ARG A 67 -1.19 -3.19 19.23
N PHE A 68 -0.16 -3.08 18.40
CA PHE A 68 1.09 -3.81 18.48
C PHE A 68 2.26 -2.82 18.47
N PRO A 69 2.51 -2.10 19.59
CA PRO A 69 3.53 -1.06 19.64
C PRO A 69 4.96 -1.58 19.54
N THR A 70 5.19 -2.87 19.80
CA THR A 70 6.51 -3.49 19.75
C THR A 70 6.47 -4.84 19.05
N ILE A 71 7.62 -5.29 18.56
CA ILE A 71 7.76 -6.64 17.99
C ILE A 71 7.33 -7.74 18.97
N PHE A 72 7.54 -7.55 20.28
CA PHE A 72 7.09 -8.47 21.33
C PHE A 72 5.57 -8.55 21.41
N SER A 73 4.88 -7.40 21.40
CA SER A 73 3.41 -7.37 21.40
C SER A 73 2.82 -8.01 20.15
N LEU A 74 3.47 -7.84 18.99
CA LEU A 74 3.09 -8.51 17.76
C LEU A 74 3.32 -10.02 17.82
N ALA A 75 4.45 -10.47 18.36
CA ALA A 75 4.80 -11.89 18.47
C ALA A 75 3.90 -12.66 19.46
N LEU A 76 3.44 -12.00 20.52
CA LEU A 76 2.53 -12.59 21.51
C LEU A 76 1.08 -12.63 21.05
N ALA A 77 0.72 -11.85 20.02
CA ALA A 77 -0.65 -11.80 19.51
C ALA A 77 -1.11 -13.14 18.93
N SER A 78 -2.42 -13.37 18.98
CA SER A 78 -3.01 -14.42 18.15
C SER A 78 -2.98 -14.02 16.69
N GLU A 79 -2.97 -15.01 15.80
CA GLU A 79 -2.98 -14.75 14.37
C GLU A 79 -4.27 -14.06 13.92
N GLU A 80 -5.40 -14.40 14.56
CA GLU A 80 -6.71 -13.77 14.33
C GLU A 80 -6.66 -12.27 14.60
N GLU A 81 -6.03 -11.84 15.70
CA GLU A 81 -5.87 -10.42 16.04
C GLU A 81 -5.03 -9.68 15.01
N VAL A 82 -3.92 -10.28 14.54
CA VAL A 82 -3.06 -9.65 13.53
C VAL A 82 -3.82 -9.51 12.21
N LEU A 83 -4.56 -10.53 11.79
CA LEU A 83 -5.38 -10.48 10.58
C LEU A 83 -6.54 -9.50 10.69
N ALA A 84 -7.14 -9.35 11.88
CA ALA A 84 -8.16 -8.35 12.13
C ALA A 84 -7.62 -6.93 11.97
N ALA A 85 -6.44 -6.65 12.54
CA ALA A 85 -5.77 -5.36 12.38
C ALA A 85 -5.31 -5.09 10.93
N TRP A 86 -5.03 -6.13 10.15
CA TRP A 86 -4.65 -6.04 8.73
C TRP A 86 -5.85 -5.99 7.76
N SER A 87 -7.06 -6.30 8.25
CA SER A 87 -8.27 -6.43 7.44
C SER A 87 -8.63 -5.11 6.76
N GLY A 88 -8.58 -5.12 5.42
CA GLY A 88 -8.73 -3.92 4.58
C GLY A 88 -7.54 -3.66 3.66
N LEU A 89 -6.32 -4.03 4.06
CA LEU A 89 -5.11 -3.84 3.24
C LEU A 89 -4.95 -4.86 2.11
N GLY A 90 -5.59 -6.02 2.23
CA GLY A 90 -5.46 -7.11 1.28
C GLY A 90 -4.09 -7.81 1.33
N TYR A 91 -3.94 -8.84 0.49
CA TYR A 91 -2.75 -9.71 0.44
C TYR A 91 -2.30 -10.20 1.83
N TYR A 92 -3.22 -10.86 2.55
CA TYR A 92 -3.11 -11.29 3.94
C TYR A 92 -1.94 -12.22 4.27
N ARG A 93 -1.35 -12.87 3.26
CA ARG A 93 -0.09 -13.60 3.42
C ARG A 93 1.01 -12.72 4.02
N ARG A 94 1.04 -11.42 3.71
CA ARG A 94 1.99 -10.46 4.30
C ARG A 94 1.84 -10.36 5.81
N ALA A 95 0.63 -10.22 6.32
CA ALA A 95 0.35 -10.17 7.75
C ALA A 95 0.80 -11.46 8.47
N ARG A 96 0.49 -12.62 7.87
CA ARG A 96 0.89 -13.94 8.40
C ARG A 96 2.42 -14.07 8.47
N MET A 97 3.11 -13.69 7.39
CA MET A 97 4.57 -13.75 7.33
C MET A 97 5.23 -12.73 8.27
N LEU A 98 4.69 -11.52 8.38
CA LEU A 98 5.13 -10.52 9.35
C LEU A 98 5.02 -11.07 10.79
N HIS A 99 3.89 -11.68 11.13
CA HIS A 99 3.66 -12.27 12.44
C HIS A 99 4.58 -13.47 12.72
N HIS A 100 4.73 -14.37 11.75
CA HIS A 100 5.64 -15.51 11.86
C HIS A 100 7.09 -15.08 12.03
N ALA A 101 7.53 -14.08 11.26
CA ALA A 101 8.86 -13.49 11.41
C ALA A 101 9.04 -12.80 12.75
N ALA A 102 8.03 -12.09 13.26
CA ALA A 102 8.09 -11.44 14.57
C ALA A 102 8.31 -12.46 15.69
N LYS A 103 7.58 -13.58 15.64
CA LYS A 103 7.79 -14.73 16.55
C LYS A 103 9.20 -15.27 16.47
N PHE A 104 9.69 -15.53 15.27
CA PHE A 104 11.05 -16.01 15.05
C PHE A 104 12.11 -15.03 15.59
N ILE A 105 11.98 -13.73 15.32
CA ILE A 105 12.93 -12.71 15.81
C ILE A 105 12.91 -12.61 17.33
N VAL A 106 11.74 -12.71 17.97
CA VAL A 106 11.65 -12.72 19.44
C VAL A 106 12.33 -13.96 20.02
N GLN A 107 12.15 -15.13 19.41
CA GLN A 107 12.72 -16.39 19.88
C GLN A 107 14.24 -16.48 19.64
N GLU A 108 14.69 -16.22 18.41
CA GLU A 108 16.07 -16.49 17.98
C GLU A 108 17.00 -15.27 18.10
N HIS A 109 16.43 -14.06 18.14
CA HIS A 109 17.19 -12.81 18.17
C HIS A 109 16.81 -11.89 19.35
N ALA A 110 16.11 -12.41 20.35
CA ALA A 110 15.67 -11.67 21.53
C ALA A 110 14.92 -10.36 21.20
N GLY A 111 14.19 -10.34 20.08
CA GLY A 111 13.42 -9.19 19.61
C GLY A 111 14.22 -8.15 18.82
N ALA A 112 15.52 -8.36 18.60
CA ALA A 112 16.35 -7.44 17.84
C ALA A 112 16.35 -7.80 16.34
N LEU A 113 15.95 -6.86 15.48
CA LEU A 113 16.13 -6.99 14.04
C LEU A 113 17.63 -6.97 13.67
N PRO A 114 18.11 -7.90 12.84
CA PRO A 114 19.47 -7.84 12.31
C PRO A 114 19.72 -6.53 11.56
N LYS A 115 20.91 -5.97 11.72
CA LYS A 115 21.25 -4.64 11.18
C LYS A 115 21.68 -4.61 9.72
N ASN A 116 21.81 -5.78 9.09
CA ASN A 116 22.29 -5.89 7.72
C ASN A 116 21.37 -6.76 6.86
N SER A 117 21.37 -6.46 5.57
CA SER A 117 20.51 -7.03 4.53
C SER A 117 20.70 -8.54 4.39
N VAL A 118 21.94 -9.04 4.55
CA VAL A 118 22.27 -10.47 4.45
C VAL A 118 21.59 -11.27 5.55
N GLU A 119 21.69 -10.82 6.80
CA GLU A 119 21.04 -11.47 7.94
C GLU A 119 19.51 -11.26 7.92
N LEU A 120 19.04 -10.06 7.58
CA LEU A 120 17.61 -9.80 7.41
C LEU A 120 16.97 -10.73 6.35
N ARG A 121 17.70 -11.05 5.27
CA ARG A 121 17.22 -11.91 4.19
C ARG A 121 16.99 -13.36 4.63
N LYS A 122 17.63 -13.81 5.73
CA LYS A 122 17.43 -15.15 6.30
C LYS A 122 16.11 -15.26 7.08
N LEU A 123 15.50 -14.14 7.45
CA LEU A 123 14.27 -14.14 8.24
C LEU A 123 13.06 -14.58 7.40
N PRO A 124 12.08 -15.30 7.99
CA PRO A 124 10.91 -15.77 7.28
C PRO A 124 10.15 -14.65 6.58
N GLY A 125 9.84 -14.81 5.29
CA GLY A 125 9.02 -13.85 4.54
C GLY A 125 9.69 -12.50 4.23
N ILE A 126 10.96 -12.30 4.59
CA ILE A 126 11.70 -11.08 4.23
C ILE A 126 12.38 -11.29 2.87
N GLY A 127 11.88 -10.59 1.85
CA GLY A 127 12.38 -10.56 0.48
C GLY A 127 13.62 -9.70 0.27
N GLU A 128 14.15 -9.68 -0.96
CA GLU A 128 15.25 -8.79 -1.38
C GLU A 128 14.91 -7.32 -1.19
N TYR A 129 13.71 -6.90 -1.63
CA TYR A 129 13.20 -5.55 -1.38
C TYR A 129 13.15 -5.23 0.12
N THR A 130 12.50 -6.08 0.91
CA THR A 130 12.24 -5.80 2.33
C THR A 130 13.54 -5.76 3.13
N CYS A 131 14.49 -6.66 2.88
CA CYS A 131 15.77 -6.62 3.59
C CYS A 131 16.57 -5.37 3.24
N ALA A 132 16.63 -4.97 1.97
CA ALA A 132 17.30 -3.75 1.55
C ALA A 132 16.61 -2.49 2.13
N ALA A 133 15.29 -2.48 2.18
CA ALA A 133 14.52 -1.36 2.70
C ALA A 133 14.78 -1.17 4.20
N ILE A 134 14.67 -2.23 5.01
CA ILE A 134 14.97 -2.16 6.44
C ILE A 134 16.44 -1.82 6.67
N ALA A 135 17.36 -2.52 6.00
CA ALA A 135 18.79 -2.32 6.18
C ALA A 135 19.23 -0.89 5.85
N SER A 136 18.72 -0.32 4.76
CA SER A 136 19.07 1.05 4.38
C SER A 136 18.30 2.10 5.16
N ILE A 137 16.99 1.96 5.41
CA ILE A 137 16.19 3.02 6.05
C ILE A 137 16.38 3.04 7.57
N ALA A 138 16.47 1.87 8.21
CA ALA A 138 16.59 1.79 9.67
C ALA A 138 18.04 1.71 10.16
N PHE A 139 18.94 1.12 9.36
CA PHE A 139 20.33 0.87 9.78
C PHE A 139 21.39 1.57 8.88
N GLY A 140 20.96 2.20 7.79
CA GLY A 140 21.79 2.91 6.82
C GLY A 140 22.90 2.07 6.17
N GLU A 141 22.63 0.79 5.95
CA GLU A 141 23.42 0.00 5.02
C GLU A 141 23.30 0.61 3.62
N SER A 142 24.45 0.79 2.95
CA SER A 142 24.54 1.29 1.57
C SER A 142 24.13 0.20 0.57
N ILE A 143 22.84 -0.13 0.55
CA ILE A 143 22.23 -1.09 -0.38
C ILE A 143 21.06 -0.44 -1.14
N PRO A 144 20.95 -0.64 -2.47
CA PRO A 144 19.83 -0.10 -3.23
C PRO A 144 18.52 -0.83 -2.91
N VAL A 145 17.44 -0.06 -2.85
CA VAL A 145 16.08 -0.58 -2.78
C VAL A 145 15.41 -0.38 -4.14
N ILE A 146 15.00 -1.49 -4.77
CA ILE A 146 14.34 -1.46 -6.08
C ILE A 146 12.92 -2.02 -5.94
N ASP A 147 11.93 -1.13 -5.92
CA ASP A 147 10.52 -1.47 -6.16
C ASP A 147 10.13 -1.15 -7.62
N GLY A 148 8.86 -1.33 -7.97
CA GLY A 148 8.35 -0.97 -9.29
C GLY A 148 8.42 0.53 -9.62
N ASN A 149 8.55 1.41 -8.62
CA ASN A 149 8.76 2.85 -8.83
C ASN A 149 10.21 3.13 -9.22
N VAL A 150 11.16 2.61 -8.46
CA VAL A 150 12.59 2.75 -8.71
C VAL A 150 12.99 2.06 -10.01
N GLU A 151 12.49 0.85 -10.26
CA GLU A 151 12.70 0.14 -11.54
C GLU A 151 12.29 1.01 -12.73
N ARG A 152 11.08 1.59 -12.68
CA ARG A 152 10.58 2.47 -13.74
C ARG A 152 11.43 3.73 -13.92
N VAL A 153 11.86 4.35 -12.83
CA VAL A 153 12.76 5.52 -12.86
C VAL A 153 14.07 5.15 -13.54
N LEU A 154 14.72 4.06 -13.13
CA LEU A 154 16.00 3.63 -13.67
C LEU A 154 15.90 3.24 -15.14
N LEU A 155 14.86 2.50 -15.55
CA LEU A 155 14.61 2.18 -16.96
C LEU A 155 14.53 3.45 -17.82
N ARG A 156 13.78 4.46 -17.37
CA ARG A 156 13.65 5.73 -18.11
C ARG A 156 14.92 6.57 -18.12
N LEU A 157 15.67 6.59 -17.01
CA LEU A 157 16.97 7.25 -16.95
C LEU A 157 17.95 6.64 -17.95
N LEU A 158 17.97 5.31 -18.04
CA LEU A 158 18.87 4.55 -18.90
C LEU A 158 18.38 4.40 -20.34
N GLY A 159 17.14 4.79 -20.66
CA GLY A 159 16.57 4.62 -21.99
C GLY A 159 16.25 3.16 -22.34
N LEU A 160 16.00 2.33 -21.33
CA LEU A 160 15.72 0.90 -21.48
C LEU A 160 14.21 0.64 -21.46
N ASN A 161 13.78 -0.34 -22.25
CA ASN A 161 12.42 -0.88 -22.18
C ASN A 161 12.30 -1.89 -21.04
N ASN A 162 11.10 -2.04 -20.48
CA ASN A 162 10.85 -3.11 -19.52
C ASN A 162 10.57 -4.41 -20.28
N ASP A 163 11.61 -5.21 -20.50
CA ASP A 163 11.54 -6.53 -21.13
C ASP A 163 11.48 -7.69 -20.12
N GLY A 164 11.56 -7.41 -18.83
CA GLY A 164 11.55 -8.40 -17.74
C GLY A 164 12.77 -9.34 -17.71
N THR A 165 13.81 -9.11 -18.51
CA THR A 165 14.94 -10.04 -18.63
C THR A 165 15.87 -9.96 -17.42
N ALA A 166 16.59 -11.05 -17.14
CA ALA A 166 17.61 -11.08 -16.08
C ALA A 166 18.76 -10.08 -16.36
N ALA A 167 19.08 -9.85 -17.65
CA ALA A 167 20.11 -8.90 -18.06
C ALA A 167 19.70 -7.45 -17.72
N THR A 168 18.45 -7.07 -18.03
CA THR A 168 17.90 -5.77 -17.63
C THR A 168 17.91 -5.62 -16.11
N ARG A 169 17.39 -6.60 -15.37
CA ARG A 169 17.42 -6.56 -13.89
C ARG A 169 18.82 -6.39 -13.30
N ASN A 170 19.82 -7.10 -13.83
CA ASN A 170 21.22 -6.95 -13.40
C ASN A 170 21.77 -5.54 -13.69
N THR A 171 21.44 -4.99 -14.87
CA THR A 171 21.82 -3.62 -15.24
C THR A 171 21.22 -2.60 -14.28
N LEU A 172 19.94 -2.73 -13.94
CA LEU A 172 19.28 -1.86 -12.97
C LEU A 172 19.90 -1.99 -11.57
N GLN A 173 20.20 -3.21 -11.12
CA GLN A 173 20.84 -3.44 -9.83
C GLN A 173 22.21 -2.78 -9.74
N LYS A 174 23.05 -2.92 -10.78
CA LYS A 174 24.36 -2.27 -10.85
C LYS A 174 24.24 -0.75 -10.82
N GLN A 175 23.36 -0.19 -11.65
CA GLN A 175 23.16 1.25 -11.69
C GLN A 175 22.66 1.79 -10.35
N ALA A 176 21.71 1.11 -9.72
CA ALA A 176 21.18 1.50 -8.41
C ALA A 176 22.29 1.48 -7.34
N ALA A 177 23.12 0.43 -7.33
CA ALA A 177 24.24 0.31 -6.39
C ALA A 177 25.30 1.41 -6.56
N GLU A 178 25.49 1.93 -7.78
CA GLU A 178 26.38 3.08 -8.04
C GLU A 178 25.79 4.42 -7.56
N LEU A 179 24.46 4.55 -7.61
CA LEU A 179 23.76 5.79 -7.22
C LEU A 179 23.63 5.95 -5.71
N VAL A 180 23.43 4.84 -4.98
CA VAL A 180 23.29 4.85 -3.51
C VAL A 180 24.55 5.41 -2.85
N PRO A 181 24.43 6.37 -1.92
CA PRO A 181 25.56 6.88 -1.16
C PRO A 181 26.27 5.79 -0.35
N ARG A 182 27.60 5.70 -0.47
CA ARG A 182 28.44 4.82 0.35
C ARG A 182 28.79 5.36 1.74
N ARG A 183 28.35 6.58 2.04
CA ARG A 183 28.65 7.23 3.33
C ARG A 183 27.87 6.51 4.43
N ARG A 184 28.56 6.22 5.55
CA ARG A 184 27.93 5.62 6.74
C ARG A 184 26.94 6.57 7.39
N VAL A 185 25.99 6.01 8.13
CA VAL A 185 25.13 6.75 9.06
C VAL A 185 26.01 7.55 10.02
N ASP A 186 25.72 8.84 10.15
CA ASP A 186 26.15 9.63 11.30
C ASP A 186 24.91 10.05 12.10
N GLU A 187 25.14 10.65 13.27
CA GLU A 187 24.08 11.00 14.23
C GLU A 187 22.94 11.84 13.62
N TRP A 188 23.21 12.52 12.51
CA TRP A 188 22.30 13.49 11.89
C TRP A 188 21.82 13.08 10.49
N SER A 189 22.33 11.98 9.92
CA SER A 189 21.99 11.61 8.54
C SER A 189 22.03 10.11 8.25
N ASN A 190 21.00 9.64 7.55
CA ASN A 190 20.96 8.32 6.91
C ASN A 190 20.88 8.49 5.39
N ALA A 191 22.02 8.85 4.78
CA ALA A 191 22.08 9.18 3.35
C ALA A 191 21.60 8.04 2.43
N ALA A 192 21.86 6.76 2.79
CA ALA A 192 21.43 5.61 2.01
C ALA A 192 19.90 5.42 2.08
N GLY A 193 19.33 5.46 3.29
CA GLY A 193 17.89 5.42 3.52
C GLY A 193 17.17 6.56 2.81
N ASP A 194 17.63 7.79 2.99
CA ASP A 194 17.05 8.99 2.36
C ASP A 194 17.11 8.91 0.84
N HIS A 195 18.22 8.43 0.27
CA HIS A 195 18.34 8.24 -1.17
C HIS A 195 17.34 7.22 -1.71
N ASN A 196 17.20 6.08 -1.04
CA ASN A 196 16.24 5.05 -1.43
C ASN A 196 14.79 5.57 -1.35
N GLN A 197 14.45 6.28 -0.26
CA GLN A 197 13.14 6.92 -0.14
C GLN A 197 12.91 8.01 -1.19
N ALA A 198 13.93 8.80 -1.54
CA ALA A 198 13.85 9.81 -2.60
C ALA A 198 13.62 9.19 -3.99
N MET A 199 14.28 8.07 -4.29
CA MET A 199 14.05 7.32 -5.53
C MET A 199 12.61 6.79 -5.62
N MET A 200 12.10 6.23 -4.52
CA MET A 200 10.71 5.78 -4.42
C MET A 200 9.73 6.95 -4.57
N GLU A 201 10.00 8.08 -3.92
CA GLU A 201 9.17 9.28 -3.97
C GLU A 201 9.13 9.88 -5.38
N LEU A 202 10.28 9.96 -6.06
CA LEU A 202 10.38 10.44 -7.44
C LEU A 202 9.51 9.59 -8.37
N GLY A 203 9.59 8.26 -8.23
CA GLY A 203 8.76 7.35 -9.01
C GLY A 203 7.27 7.48 -8.67
N ALA A 204 6.93 7.65 -7.39
CA ALA A 204 5.55 7.73 -6.94
C ALA A 204 4.83 9.04 -7.30
N THR A 205 5.56 10.16 -7.42
CA THR A 205 4.97 11.50 -7.51
C THR A 205 5.18 12.21 -8.86
N LEU A 206 6.32 11.99 -9.52
CA LEU A 206 6.65 12.68 -10.77
C LEU A 206 6.83 11.71 -11.94
N CYS A 207 7.67 10.69 -11.75
CA CYS A 207 7.97 9.68 -12.77
C CYS A 207 6.93 8.55 -12.73
N VAL A 208 5.64 8.91 -12.83
CA VAL A 208 4.50 7.99 -12.75
C VAL A 208 4.35 7.12 -14.01
N PRO A 209 3.59 6.00 -13.97
CA PRO A 209 3.48 5.07 -15.10
C PRO A 209 2.99 5.71 -16.40
N ARG A 210 1.98 6.59 -16.34
CA ARG A 210 1.39 7.30 -17.48
C ARG A 210 1.49 8.81 -17.25
N ALA A 211 1.73 9.56 -18.32
CA ALA A 211 1.91 11.00 -18.34
C ALA A 211 2.87 11.51 -17.23
N PRO A 212 4.14 11.05 -17.20
CA PRO A 212 5.09 11.50 -16.19
C PRO A 212 5.29 13.03 -16.26
N LEU A 213 5.43 13.66 -15.09
CA LEU A 213 5.58 15.10 -14.94
C LEU A 213 7.03 15.55 -15.18
N CYS A 214 7.55 15.26 -16.38
CA CYS A 214 8.97 15.42 -16.72
C CYS A 214 9.49 16.85 -16.57
N SER A 215 8.66 17.87 -16.82
CA SER A 215 9.03 19.28 -16.65
C SER A 215 9.42 19.64 -15.21
N ASN A 216 8.92 18.88 -14.23
CA ASN A 216 9.16 19.11 -12.82
C ASN A 216 10.19 18.12 -12.25
N CYS A 217 10.73 17.21 -13.08
CA CYS A 217 11.64 16.17 -12.64
C CYS A 217 13.04 16.75 -12.37
N PRO A 218 13.62 16.58 -11.16
CA PRO A 218 14.91 17.17 -10.80
C PRO A 218 16.08 16.60 -11.60
N VAL A 219 15.91 15.42 -12.19
CA VAL A 219 16.93 14.69 -12.94
C VAL A 219 16.59 14.61 -14.44
N PHE A 220 15.72 15.50 -14.92
CA PHE A 220 15.26 15.53 -16.33
C PHE A 220 16.43 15.59 -17.33
N SER A 221 17.43 16.44 -17.07
CA SER A 221 18.59 16.61 -17.95
C SER A 221 19.41 15.32 -18.12
N MET A 222 19.39 14.44 -17.11
CA MET A 222 20.10 13.16 -17.08
C MET A 222 19.25 11.98 -17.60
N CYS A 223 17.97 12.21 -17.90
CA CYS A 223 17.06 11.15 -18.33
C CYS A 223 17.13 10.97 -19.85
N LYS A 224 17.39 9.74 -20.31
CA LYS A 224 17.42 9.40 -21.75
C LYS A 224 16.03 9.33 -22.36
N THR A 225 15.04 8.80 -21.65
CA THR A 225 13.67 8.66 -22.20
C THR A 225 12.89 9.97 -22.22
N ARG A 226 13.04 10.84 -21.20
CA ARG A 226 12.30 12.11 -21.06
C ARG A 226 10.78 12.00 -21.31
N GLY A 227 10.18 10.90 -20.85
CA GLY A 227 8.77 10.61 -21.10
C GLY A 227 8.38 9.21 -20.66
N GLU A 228 7.34 8.67 -21.28
CA GLU A 228 6.93 7.26 -21.11
C GLU A 228 7.89 6.32 -21.85
N HIS A 229 8.08 5.11 -21.30
CA HIS A 229 8.69 4.00 -22.03
C HIS A 229 7.60 3.01 -22.46
N ILE A 230 7.95 2.08 -23.35
CA ILE A 230 7.04 0.99 -23.71
C ILE A 230 6.93 0.03 -22.52
N THR A 231 5.70 -0.15 -22.03
CA THR A 231 5.36 -1.17 -21.03
C THR A 231 4.65 -2.34 -21.70
N LEU A 232 5.02 -3.57 -21.34
CA LEU A 232 4.28 -4.76 -21.77
C LEU A 232 2.81 -4.67 -21.33
N PRO A 233 1.86 -5.16 -22.16
CA PRO A 233 0.46 -5.19 -21.79
C PRO A 233 0.24 -6.07 -20.56
N SER A 234 -0.54 -5.57 -19.60
CA SER A 234 -0.98 -6.37 -18.46
C SER A 234 -1.98 -7.44 -18.90
N ALA A 235 -2.01 -8.58 -18.21
CA ALA A 235 -3.01 -9.61 -18.45
C ALA A 235 -4.44 -9.02 -18.39
N ALA A 236 -5.29 -9.44 -19.31
CA ALA A 236 -6.69 -8.99 -19.34
C ALA A 236 -7.40 -9.40 -18.05
N GLN A 237 -8.24 -8.50 -17.52
CA GLN A 237 -9.03 -8.85 -16.35
C GLN A 237 -10.20 -9.75 -16.74
N VAL A 238 -10.38 -10.84 -15.99
CA VAL A 238 -11.51 -11.76 -16.16
C VAL A 238 -12.65 -11.30 -15.27
N SER A 239 -13.86 -11.26 -15.80
CA SER A 239 -15.05 -10.89 -15.02
C SER A 239 -15.86 -12.12 -14.60
N ARG A 240 -16.30 -12.17 -13.34
CA ARG A 240 -17.12 -13.27 -12.78
C ARG A 240 -18.27 -12.72 -11.93
N PRO A 241 -19.49 -13.28 -12.02
CA PRO A 241 -20.55 -12.98 -11.05
C PRO A 241 -20.24 -13.66 -9.71
N ALA A 242 -20.72 -13.07 -8.61
CA ALA A 242 -20.70 -13.69 -7.29
C ALA A 242 -21.92 -13.25 -6.48
N ALA A 243 -22.62 -14.21 -5.86
CA ALA A 243 -23.77 -13.94 -5.02
C ALA A 243 -23.46 -14.27 -3.56
N TYR A 244 -23.93 -13.44 -2.63
CA TYR A 244 -23.72 -13.60 -1.20
C TYR A 244 -25.00 -13.36 -0.43
N LEU A 245 -25.15 -14.07 0.69
CA LEU A 245 -26.27 -13.94 1.61
C LEU A 245 -25.92 -13.01 2.76
N LEU A 246 -26.81 -12.07 3.05
CA LEU A 246 -26.81 -11.27 4.26
C LEU A 246 -27.95 -11.73 5.17
N LEU A 247 -27.59 -12.24 6.35
CA LEU A 247 -28.55 -12.62 7.38
C LEU A 247 -28.31 -11.82 8.64
N LEU A 248 -29.33 -11.05 9.03
CA LEU A 248 -29.35 -10.29 10.29
C LEU A 248 -30.38 -10.89 11.23
N ARG A 249 -30.07 -10.90 12.52
CA ARG A 249 -31.04 -11.18 13.58
C ARG A 249 -30.87 -10.21 14.74
N LYS A 250 -31.99 -9.84 15.36
CA LYS A 250 -32.00 -9.07 16.60
C LYS A 250 -32.15 -10.02 17.80
N ARG A 251 -31.33 -9.82 18.83
CA ARG A 251 -31.41 -10.46 20.15
C ARG A 251 -31.41 -9.36 21.21
N GLY A 252 -32.61 -8.93 21.60
CA GLY A 252 -32.78 -7.74 22.46
C GLY A 252 -32.22 -6.49 21.77
N PRO A 253 -31.35 -5.70 22.42
CA PRO A 253 -30.73 -4.51 21.82
C PRO A 253 -29.60 -4.85 20.85
N VAL A 254 -29.17 -6.11 20.77
CA VAL A 254 -28.01 -6.53 19.98
C VAL A 254 -28.45 -6.99 18.59
N THR A 255 -27.78 -6.48 17.55
CA THR A 255 -27.90 -7.00 16.19
C THR A 255 -26.71 -7.91 15.88
N GLU A 256 -26.99 -9.11 15.36
CA GLU A 256 -25.99 -10.07 14.91
C GLU A 256 -26.12 -10.30 13.40
N VAL A 257 -24.98 -10.53 12.74
CA VAL A 257 -24.87 -10.94 11.34
C VAL A 257 -24.32 -12.35 11.27
N GLN A 258 -24.85 -13.18 10.37
CA GLN A 258 -24.27 -14.49 10.10
C GLN A 258 -23.12 -14.35 9.11
N LEU A 259 -21.96 -14.90 9.47
CA LEU A 259 -20.75 -14.95 8.65
C LEU A 259 -20.31 -16.40 8.52
N GLU A 260 -19.60 -16.70 7.44
CA GLU A 260 -18.89 -17.96 7.26
C GLU A 260 -17.40 -17.74 7.52
N ARG A 261 -16.77 -18.64 8.27
CA ARG A 261 -15.32 -18.67 8.38
C ARG A 261 -14.77 -19.58 7.28
N ARG A 262 -13.89 -19.03 6.45
CA ARG A 262 -13.23 -19.78 5.38
C ARG A 262 -12.35 -20.88 5.97
N ALA A 263 -12.36 -22.05 5.34
CA ALA A 263 -11.52 -23.18 5.74
C ALA A 263 -10.02 -22.80 5.81
N GLU A 264 -9.26 -23.49 6.67
CA GLU A 264 -7.83 -23.22 6.87
C GLU A 264 -6.97 -23.57 5.64
N ASP A 265 -7.44 -24.50 4.80
CA ASP A 265 -6.81 -24.89 3.54
C ASP A 265 -7.31 -24.09 2.33
N ALA A 266 -8.18 -23.09 2.55
CA ALA A 266 -8.71 -22.28 1.46
C ALA A 266 -7.57 -21.52 0.74
N THR A 267 -7.56 -21.61 -0.59
CA THR A 267 -6.51 -21.00 -1.44
C THR A 267 -6.38 -19.48 -1.27
N LEU A 268 -7.49 -18.81 -0.98
CA LEU A 268 -7.54 -17.37 -0.73
C LEU A 268 -8.14 -17.11 0.65
N MET A 269 -7.49 -16.24 1.41
CA MET A 269 -8.02 -15.70 2.68
C MET A 269 -8.47 -16.81 3.66
N ALA A 270 -7.69 -17.90 3.77
CA ALA A 270 -7.92 -18.95 4.75
C ALA A 270 -8.14 -18.38 6.15
N GLY A 271 -9.09 -18.96 6.90
CA GLY A 271 -9.44 -18.56 8.27
C GLY A 271 -10.13 -17.21 8.41
N MET A 272 -10.36 -16.47 7.31
CA MET A 272 -11.04 -15.17 7.36
C MET A 272 -12.57 -15.33 7.29
N TYR A 273 -13.28 -14.36 7.86
CA TYR A 273 -14.72 -14.30 7.86
C TYR A 273 -15.27 -13.61 6.60
N GLU A 274 -16.28 -14.19 5.98
CA GLU A 274 -17.01 -13.60 4.86
C GLU A 274 -18.53 -13.75 5.00
N LEU A 275 -19.27 -13.11 4.10
CA LEU A 275 -20.69 -13.42 3.96
C LEU A 275 -20.83 -14.83 3.38
N PRO A 276 -21.82 -15.64 3.79
CA PRO A 276 -22.07 -16.93 3.18
C PRO A 276 -22.31 -16.79 1.67
N PRO A 277 -21.58 -17.52 0.80
CA PRO A 277 -21.77 -17.46 -0.64
C PRO A 277 -23.06 -18.17 -1.03
N LEU A 278 -23.66 -17.72 -2.13
CA LEU A 278 -24.83 -18.33 -2.75
C LEU A 278 -24.50 -18.80 -4.16
N PRO A 279 -25.03 -19.95 -4.60
CA PRO A 279 -25.08 -20.31 -6.01
C PRO A 279 -25.81 -19.21 -6.81
N VAL A 280 -25.27 -18.84 -7.98
CA VAL A 280 -25.82 -17.72 -8.78
C VAL A 280 -27.21 -18.07 -9.35
N ASP A 281 -27.43 -19.33 -9.67
CA ASP A 281 -28.71 -19.90 -10.08
C ASP A 281 -29.78 -19.83 -8.96
N ALA A 282 -29.37 -19.91 -7.69
CA ALA A 282 -30.30 -19.79 -6.56
C ALA A 282 -30.90 -18.37 -6.39
N VAL A 283 -30.41 -17.39 -7.14
CA VAL A 283 -30.80 -15.97 -7.02
C VAL A 283 -31.25 -15.33 -8.33
N GLN A 284 -31.49 -16.11 -9.38
CA GLN A 284 -31.76 -15.63 -10.74
C GLN A 284 -32.96 -14.65 -10.83
N ASP A 285 -34.01 -14.87 -10.05
CA ASP A 285 -35.24 -14.04 -10.05
C ASP A 285 -35.38 -13.18 -8.79
N ARG A 286 -34.27 -12.90 -8.10
CA ARG A 286 -34.25 -12.12 -6.87
C ARG A 286 -33.59 -10.77 -7.11
N GLU A 287 -34.11 -9.72 -6.48
CA GLU A 287 -33.44 -8.42 -6.47
C GLU A 287 -32.43 -8.34 -5.31
N PRO A 288 -31.15 -8.06 -5.59
CA PRO A 288 -30.14 -7.87 -4.55
C PRO A 288 -30.35 -6.55 -3.79
N VAL A 289 -30.02 -6.56 -2.50
CA VAL A 289 -30.00 -5.35 -1.66
C VAL A 289 -28.76 -4.49 -1.92
N LEU A 290 -27.69 -5.07 -2.48
CA LEU A 290 -26.48 -4.34 -2.84
C LEU A 290 -25.83 -4.98 -4.07
N ARG A 291 -25.39 -4.12 -5.00
CA ARG A 291 -24.52 -4.49 -6.12
C ARG A 291 -23.21 -3.73 -6.00
N LEU A 292 -22.09 -4.43 -6.11
CA LEU A 292 -20.78 -3.78 -6.11
C LEU A 292 -19.76 -4.54 -6.94
N ARG A 293 -18.73 -3.82 -7.40
CA ARG A 293 -17.54 -4.43 -8.01
C ARG A 293 -16.45 -4.62 -6.95
N HIS A 294 -15.82 -5.78 -6.96
CA HIS A 294 -14.66 -6.10 -6.13
C HIS A 294 -13.63 -6.84 -6.97
N SER A 295 -12.38 -6.37 -6.96
CA SER A 295 -11.32 -6.97 -7.77
C SER A 295 -10.31 -7.67 -6.86
N ILE A 296 -9.98 -8.91 -7.20
CA ILE A 296 -8.92 -9.68 -6.55
C ILE A 296 -7.99 -10.13 -7.66
N THR A 297 -6.70 -9.80 -7.53
CA THR A 297 -5.65 -10.09 -8.52
C THR A 297 -6.05 -9.65 -9.94
N ASN A 298 -6.31 -10.59 -10.84
CA ASN A 298 -6.73 -10.37 -12.23
C ASN A 298 -8.22 -10.62 -12.46
N THR A 299 -9.00 -10.86 -11.41
CA THR A 299 -10.42 -11.18 -11.48
C THR A 299 -11.28 -10.03 -10.94
N ASN A 300 -12.26 -9.60 -11.72
CA ASN A 300 -13.32 -8.70 -11.30
C ASN A 300 -14.55 -9.50 -10.91
N TYR A 301 -14.98 -9.36 -9.67
CA TYR A 301 -16.24 -9.88 -9.19
C TYR A 301 -17.33 -8.82 -9.29
N TYR A 302 -18.40 -9.15 -9.99
CA TYR A 302 -19.67 -8.44 -9.94
C TYR A 302 -20.50 -9.06 -8.82
N VAL A 303 -20.40 -8.44 -7.65
CA VAL A 303 -20.95 -8.97 -6.41
C VAL A 303 -22.38 -8.49 -6.24
N GLN A 304 -23.27 -9.43 -5.95
CA GLN A 304 -24.67 -9.20 -5.60
C GLN A 304 -24.93 -9.77 -4.20
N VAL A 305 -25.54 -8.96 -3.33
CA VAL A 305 -25.83 -9.35 -1.95
C VAL A 305 -27.33 -9.44 -1.79
N TYR A 306 -27.81 -10.52 -1.19
CA TYR A 306 -29.23 -10.82 -1.04
C TYR A 306 -29.59 -10.95 0.43
N THR A 307 -30.80 -10.53 0.79
CA THR A 307 -31.42 -10.80 2.09
C THR A 307 -32.67 -11.63 1.88
N PRO A 308 -33.06 -12.51 2.81
CA PRO A 308 -34.35 -13.20 2.73
C PRO A 308 -35.52 -12.21 2.74
N GLN A 309 -36.53 -12.46 1.92
CA GLN A 309 -37.78 -11.69 1.93
C GLN A 309 -38.70 -12.25 3.03
N GLY A 310 -38.70 -11.61 4.19
CA GLY A 310 -39.51 -12.02 5.34
C GLY A 310 -38.91 -13.17 6.17
N ARG A 311 -39.62 -13.55 7.26
CA ARG A 311 -39.10 -14.53 8.24
C ARG A 311 -38.96 -15.95 7.67
N ASN A 312 -39.75 -16.33 6.66
CA ASN A 312 -39.92 -17.71 6.20
C ASN A 312 -39.30 -18.06 4.85
N ASP A 313 -38.46 -17.21 4.27
CA ASP A 313 -37.75 -17.51 3.01
C ASP A 313 -36.65 -18.57 3.25
N ARG A 314 -37.11 -19.82 3.40
CA ARG A 314 -36.30 -21.01 3.65
C ARG A 314 -35.50 -21.41 2.41
N ALA A 315 -35.96 -21.05 1.22
CA ALA A 315 -35.27 -21.38 -0.03
C ALA A 315 -33.87 -20.76 -0.06
N LEU A 316 -33.74 -19.46 0.24
CA LEU A 316 -32.45 -18.78 0.25
C LEU A 316 -31.52 -19.29 1.37
N ARG A 317 -32.09 -19.61 2.54
CA ARG A 317 -31.30 -20.15 3.67
C ARG A 317 -30.80 -21.58 3.41
N LYS A 318 -31.58 -22.40 2.70
CA LYS A 318 -31.18 -23.76 2.29
C LYS A 318 -30.23 -23.76 1.11
N ALA A 319 -30.15 -22.65 0.36
CA ALA A 319 -29.23 -22.50 -0.76
C ALA A 319 -27.78 -22.25 -0.35
N ILE A 320 -27.52 -21.92 0.93
CA ILE A 320 -26.15 -21.95 1.45
C ILE A 320 -25.67 -23.41 1.32
N PRO A 321 -24.51 -23.67 0.69
CA PRO A 321 -23.96 -25.02 0.59
C PRO A 321 -23.73 -25.62 2.00
N ALA A 322 -24.71 -26.37 2.48
CA ALA A 322 -24.86 -26.68 3.90
C ALA A 322 -23.94 -27.80 4.41
N ALA A 323 -23.23 -28.51 3.54
CA ALA A 323 -22.51 -29.71 3.95
C ALA A 323 -21.28 -29.42 4.83
N ASN A 324 -20.61 -28.27 4.67
CA ASN A 324 -19.33 -27.97 5.34
C ASN A 324 -19.13 -26.49 5.77
N ALA A 325 -20.17 -25.65 5.75
CA ALA A 325 -20.02 -24.22 6.05
C ALA A 325 -19.84 -23.97 7.56
N ASP A 326 -18.70 -23.39 7.96
CA ASP A 326 -18.44 -22.98 9.34
C ASP A 326 -19.12 -21.63 9.64
N LEU A 327 -20.41 -21.68 9.98
CA LEU A 327 -21.28 -20.50 10.12
C LEU A 327 -21.33 -19.97 11.56
N HIS A 328 -21.05 -18.68 11.71
CA HIS A 328 -21.00 -17.98 12.99
C HIS A 328 -21.99 -16.82 13.03
N TRP A 329 -22.70 -16.68 14.16
CA TRP A 329 -23.45 -15.45 14.44
C TRP A 329 -22.59 -14.47 15.20
N VAL A 330 -22.33 -13.32 14.60
CA VAL A 330 -21.39 -12.33 15.09
C VAL A 330 -22.13 -11.05 15.44
N ARG A 331 -21.87 -10.49 16.63
CA ARG A 331 -22.38 -9.17 17.02
C ARG A 331 -21.80 -8.09 16.12
N THR A 332 -22.65 -7.21 15.60
CA THR A 332 -22.26 -6.09 14.74
C THR A 332 -21.17 -5.20 15.36
N GLY A 333 -21.24 -4.94 16.68
CA GLY A 333 -20.20 -4.19 17.41
C GLY A 333 -18.83 -4.88 17.52
N ARG A 334 -18.70 -6.16 17.14
CA ARG A 334 -17.41 -6.89 17.10
C ARG A 334 -16.81 -6.99 15.69
N LEU A 335 -17.47 -6.48 14.66
CA LEU A 335 -17.03 -6.64 13.27
C LEU A 335 -15.67 -5.99 12.99
N SER A 336 -15.35 -4.89 13.68
CA SER A 336 -14.05 -4.22 13.55
C SER A 336 -12.88 -5.04 14.07
N SER A 337 -13.10 -5.95 15.03
CA SER A 337 -12.08 -6.80 15.63
C SER A 337 -11.95 -8.17 14.97
N LEU A 338 -12.66 -8.42 13.86
CA LEU A 338 -12.60 -9.70 13.16
C LEU A 338 -11.78 -9.62 11.87
N PRO A 339 -11.10 -10.72 11.49
CA PRO A 339 -10.43 -10.82 10.21
C PRO A 339 -11.46 -11.03 9.09
N LEU A 340 -12.16 -9.96 8.72
CA LEU A 340 -13.09 -9.96 7.60
C LEU A 340 -12.34 -9.96 6.27
N THR A 341 -12.83 -10.72 5.27
CA THR A 341 -12.36 -10.56 3.89
C THR A 341 -12.58 -9.13 3.42
N GLY A 342 -11.76 -8.69 2.45
CA GLY A 342 -11.90 -7.33 1.90
C GLY A 342 -13.29 -7.06 1.31
N LEU A 343 -13.90 -8.09 0.73
CA LEU A 343 -15.27 -8.03 0.22
C LEU A 343 -16.30 -7.91 1.35
N ALA A 344 -16.24 -8.77 2.37
CA ALA A 344 -17.20 -8.73 3.47
C ALA A 344 -17.15 -7.40 4.24
N ARG A 345 -15.95 -6.91 4.55
CA ARG A 345 -15.76 -5.58 5.16
C ARG A 345 -16.40 -4.48 4.31
N LYS A 346 -16.09 -4.44 3.01
CA LYS A 346 -16.65 -3.46 2.07
C LYS A 346 -18.18 -3.53 2.00
N THR A 347 -18.75 -4.73 1.98
CA THR A 347 -20.21 -4.94 1.94
C THR A 347 -20.87 -4.46 3.23
N LEU A 348 -20.36 -4.86 4.39
CA LEU A 348 -20.93 -4.51 5.70
C LEU A 348 -20.85 -3.00 5.98
N GLN A 349 -19.77 -2.33 5.52
CA GLN A 349 -19.63 -0.88 5.61
C GLN A 349 -20.63 -0.15 4.70
N ARG A 350 -20.83 -0.63 3.45
CA ARG A 350 -21.78 0.00 2.51
C ARG A 350 -23.25 -0.16 2.88
N LEU A 351 -23.56 -1.11 3.76
CA LEU A 351 -24.90 -1.35 4.27
C LEU A 351 -25.10 -0.75 5.67
N ASP A 352 -24.13 0.02 6.18
CA ASP A 352 -24.15 0.64 7.50
C ASP A 352 -24.36 -0.39 8.65
N ILE A 353 -23.88 -1.62 8.46
CA ILE A 353 -23.93 -2.71 9.46
C ILE A 353 -22.68 -2.68 10.35
N MET A 354 -21.58 -2.17 9.80
CA MET A 354 -20.30 -2.02 10.46
C MET A 354 -19.96 -0.53 10.54
N GLU A 355 -19.74 -0.02 11.76
CA GLU A 355 -19.30 1.36 11.95
C GLU A 355 -17.95 1.60 11.25
N VAL A 356 -17.91 2.66 10.45
CA VAL A 356 -16.66 3.21 9.89
C VAL A 356 -16.25 4.36 10.79
N ARG A 357 -15.17 4.20 11.56
CA ARG A 357 -14.55 5.35 12.22
C ARG A 357 -13.82 6.16 11.14
N SER A 358 -14.35 7.34 10.80
CA SER A 358 -13.65 8.31 9.97
C SER A 358 -12.46 8.86 10.76
N ILE A 359 -11.25 8.68 10.24
CA ILE A 359 -10.06 9.38 10.71
C ILE A 359 -9.95 10.64 9.86
N GLN A 360 -9.87 11.81 10.50
CA GLN A 360 -9.49 13.03 9.80
C GLN A 360 -8.02 12.89 9.41
N LEU A 361 -7.75 12.74 8.12
CA LEU A 361 -6.41 12.95 7.59
C LEU A 361 -6.02 14.41 7.87
N PRO A 362 -4.74 14.70 8.17
CA PRO A 362 -4.26 16.08 8.14
C PRO A 362 -4.65 16.69 6.81
N GLU A 363 -5.40 17.79 6.84
CA GLU A 363 -5.74 18.53 5.64
C GLU A 363 -4.43 18.90 4.93
N ASP A 364 -4.34 18.67 3.61
CA ASP A 364 -3.31 19.32 2.80
C ASP A 364 -3.41 20.82 3.12
N GLU A 365 -2.44 21.36 3.87
CA GLU A 365 -2.36 22.80 4.12
C GLU A 365 -2.43 23.48 2.76
N LYS A 366 -3.52 24.22 2.56
CA LYS A 366 -3.74 25.04 1.38
C LYS A 366 -2.45 25.81 1.12
N LYS A 367 -1.81 25.53 -0.02
CA LYS A 367 -0.69 26.32 -0.54
C LYS A 367 -1.00 27.80 -0.32
N PRO A 368 -0.08 28.59 0.25
CA PRO A 368 -0.31 30.02 0.40
C PRO A 368 -0.62 30.62 -0.97
N ASP A 369 -1.67 31.43 -1.04
CA ASP A 369 -2.10 32.13 -2.24
C ASP A 369 -0.88 32.83 -2.89
N PRO A 370 -0.74 32.78 -4.23
CA PRO A 370 0.35 33.48 -4.89
C PRO A 370 0.25 34.98 -4.57
N PRO A 371 1.39 35.67 -4.36
CA PRO A 371 1.39 37.06 -3.93
C PRO A 371 0.59 37.92 -4.90
N ARG A 372 -0.46 38.57 -4.39
CA ARG A 372 -1.30 39.51 -5.15
C ARG A 372 -0.38 40.54 -5.82
N LYS A 373 -0.43 40.60 -7.15
CA LYS A 373 0.24 41.64 -7.94
C LYS A 373 -0.15 43.01 -7.38
N LYS A 374 0.83 43.78 -6.90
CA LYS A 374 0.64 45.18 -6.49
C LYS A 374 -0.05 45.93 -7.63
N ALA A 375 -1.25 46.43 -7.36
CA ALA A 375 -1.97 47.30 -8.27
C ALA A 375 -1.10 48.54 -8.53
N LYS A 376 -0.82 48.82 -9.82
CA LYS A 376 -0.22 50.09 -10.23
C LYS A 376 -1.17 51.21 -9.79
N LEU A 377 -0.72 52.04 -8.85
CA LEU A 377 -1.38 53.31 -8.53
C LEU A 377 -1.45 54.16 -9.81
N LYS A 378 -2.68 54.44 -10.27
CA LYS A 378 -2.93 55.54 -11.21
C LYS A 378 -2.85 56.86 -10.42
N PRO A 379 -2.19 57.91 -10.94
CA PRO A 379 -2.21 59.21 -10.30
C PRO A 379 -3.59 59.84 -10.48
N SER A 380 -4.27 60.09 -9.37
CA SER A 380 -5.53 60.81 -9.31
C SER A 380 -5.27 62.31 -9.37
N SER A 381 -5.78 62.93 -10.42
CA SER A 381 -5.86 64.36 -10.67
C SER A 381 -6.78 65.10 -9.69
N ARG A 382 -6.52 66.41 -9.55
CA ARG A 382 -7.35 67.49 -8.96
C ARG A 382 -7.28 67.60 -7.44
N SER A 383 -7.31 68.76 -6.81
CA SER A 383 -7.19 70.18 -7.19
C SER A 383 -7.39 70.92 -5.87
N ARG A 384 -6.66 72.00 -5.56
CA ARG A 384 -7.15 73.09 -4.69
C ARG A 384 -6.32 74.34 -4.98
N GLY A 385 -6.93 75.26 -5.70
CA GLY A 385 -6.56 76.67 -5.60
C GLY A 385 -7.05 77.24 -4.26
N VAL A 386 -6.50 78.38 -3.86
CA VAL A 386 -7.18 79.69 -3.85
C VAL A 386 -6.49 80.66 -2.88
N ARG A 387 -6.11 81.84 -3.42
CA ARG A 387 -5.92 83.18 -2.81
C ARG A 387 -4.71 83.36 -1.86
N ARG A 388 -3.94 84.44 -1.89
CA ARG A 388 -4.14 85.81 -2.39
C ARG A 388 -2.85 86.34 -3.02
#